data_AF-A0A1F6QGG8-F1
#
_entry.id   AF-A0A1F6QGG8-F1
#
_cell.length_a   1.000
_cell.length_b   1.000
_cell.length_c   1.000
_cell.angle_alpha   90.00
_cell.angle_beta   90.00
_cell.angle_gamma   90.00
#
_symmetry.space_group_name_H-M   'P 1'
#
loop_
_entity.id
_entity.type
_entity.pdbx_description
1 polymer ?
#
loop_
_entity_poly.entity_id
_entity_poly.type
_entity_poly.pdbx_seq_one_letter_code
_entity_poly.pdbx_strand_id
1 'polypeptide(L)'
;MRKYITVAWYGIISWAIPFIVSFAFFDMKTKALTIDEMYFKSIMIVLGGLVGCLLLIRFFHLIEDFYIKEGFIAGIIMMSINLLLDVIILLPMSKMPFILYYQQIGMRYLLIPIIATTMGMAIQDK
;
A
#
# COMPACT_ATOMS: atom_id res chain seq x y z
N MET A 1 19.89 4.59 -7.98
CA MET A 1 18.84 5.55 -8.40
C MET A 1 17.69 4.88 -9.16
N ARG A 2 17.95 4.16 -10.26
CA ARG A 2 16.90 3.49 -11.05
C ARG A 2 16.00 2.53 -10.23
N LYS A 3 16.58 1.76 -9.30
CA LYS A 3 15.80 0.87 -8.41
C LYS A 3 14.78 1.60 -7.52
N TYR A 4 15.12 2.78 -6.99
CA TYR A 4 14.21 3.54 -6.13
C TYR A 4 13.09 4.23 -6.92
N ILE A 5 13.35 4.57 -8.18
CA ILE A 5 12.30 5.01 -9.12
C ILE A 5 11.32 3.85 -9.36
N THR A 6 11.83 2.63 -9.54
CA THR A 6 11.00 1.44 -9.67
C THR A 6 10.15 1.19 -8.42
N VAL A 7 10.75 1.29 -7.23
CA VAL A 7 10.01 1.20 -5.96
C VAL A 7 8.95 2.29 -5.84
N ALA A 8 9.25 3.51 -6.30
CA ALA A 8 8.27 4.59 -6.27
C ALA A 8 7.04 4.26 -7.14
N TRP A 9 7.27 3.72 -8.35
CA TRP A 9 6.19 3.19 -9.18
C TRP A 9 5.43 2.06 -8.50
N TYR A 10 6.12 1.17 -7.77
CA TYR A 10 5.45 0.12 -7.02
C TYR A 10 4.56 0.68 -5.92
N GLY A 11 4.98 1.74 -5.24
CA GLY A 11 4.13 2.49 -4.30
C GLY A 11 2.85 2.98 -4.97
N ILE A 12 2.97 3.65 -6.12
CA ILE A 12 1.82 4.15 -6.88
C ILE A 12 0.88 3.00 -7.30
N ILE A 13 1.42 1.92 -7.86
CA ILE A 13 0.64 0.77 -8.31
C ILE A 13 -0.06 0.08 -7.13
N SER A 14 0.63 -0.08 -6.00
CA SER A 14 0.08 -0.70 -4.78
C SER A 14 -1.10 0.06 -4.19
N TRP A 15 -1.14 1.38 -4.40
CA TRP A 15 -2.27 2.24 -4.02
C TRP A 15 -3.37 2.23 -5.08
N ALA A 16 -2.99 2.41 -6.34
CA ALA A 16 -3.91 2.60 -7.46
C ALA A 16 -4.77 1.37 -7.72
N ILE A 17 -4.24 0.15 -7.55
CA ILE A 17 -5.02 -1.06 -7.78
C ILE A 17 -6.19 -1.18 -6.78
N PRO A 18 -5.99 -1.15 -5.45
CA PRO A 18 -7.10 -1.10 -4.50
C PRO A 18 -8.04 0.07 -4.73
N PHE A 19 -7.53 1.25 -5.04
CA PHE A 19 -8.35 2.42 -5.33
C PHE A 19 -9.26 2.21 -6.55
N ILE A 20 -8.73 1.68 -7.65
CA ILE A 20 -9.53 1.38 -8.86
C ILE A 20 -10.56 0.28 -8.58
N VAL A 21 -10.14 -0.78 -7.89
CA VAL A 21 -11.04 -1.89 -7.53
C VAL A 21 -12.15 -1.42 -6.58
N SER A 22 -11.89 -0.40 -5.76
CA SER A 22 -12.89 0.15 -4.84
C SER A 22 -14.18 0.60 -5.55
N PHE A 23 -14.09 1.14 -6.77
CA PHE A 23 -15.24 1.64 -7.52
C PHE A 23 -16.26 0.54 -7.83
N ALA A 24 -15.86 -0.73 -7.87
CA ALA A 24 -16.77 -1.85 -8.04
C ALA A 24 -17.74 -2.04 -6.86
N PHE A 25 -17.43 -1.43 -5.71
CA PHE A 25 -18.23 -1.51 -4.48
C PHE A 25 -19.08 -0.26 -4.24
N PHE A 26 -19.06 0.74 -5.12
CA PHE A 26 -19.86 1.95 -5.01
C PHE A 26 -21.02 1.95 -6.01
N ASP A 27 -22.20 2.36 -5.54
CA ASP A 27 -23.32 2.64 -6.42
C ASP A 27 -23.10 3.98 -7.14
N MET A 28 -23.15 3.99 -8.47
CA MET A 28 -22.81 5.18 -9.26
C MET A 28 -23.82 6.33 -9.11
N LYS A 29 -25.05 6.05 -8.69
CA LYS A 29 -26.12 7.06 -8.56
C LYS A 29 -26.06 7.73 -7.18
N THR A 30 -26.01 6.92 -6.14
CA THR A 30 -26.06 7.35 -4.73
C THR A 30 -24.68 7.64 -4.16
N LYS A 31 -23.61 7.14 -4.80
CA LYS A 31 -22.22 7.17 -4.31
C LYS A 31 -22.05 6.47 -2.95
N ALA A 32 -23.01 5.64 -2.56
CA ALA A 32 -22.95 4.86 -1.34
C ALA A 32 -22.22 3.52 -1.59
N LEU A 33 -21.63 2.97 -0.52
CA LEU A 33 -21.12 1.61 -0.55
C LEU A 33 -22.28 0.62 -0.71
N THR A 34 -22.07 -0.38 -1.56
CA THR A 34 -23.02 -1.48 -1.83
C THR A 34 -22.88 -2.64 -0.84
N ILE A 35 -21.82 -2.63 -0.04
CA ILE A 35 -21.51 -3.62 1.00
C ILE A 35 -21.18 -2.91 2.32
N ASP A 36 -21.14 -3.68 3.40
CA ASP A 36 -20.71 -3.16 4.71
C ASP A 36 -19.33 -2.49 4.65
N GLU A 37 -19.18 -1.37 5.36
CA GLU A 37 -17.97 -0.54 5.34
C GLU A 37 -16.76 -1.25 5.94
N MET A 38 -16.95 -2.03 7.00
CA MET A 38 -15.87 -2.79 7.63
C MET A 38 -15.42 -3.94 6.72
N TYR A 39 -16.36 -4.61 6.06
CA TYR A 39 -16.04 -5.65 5.08
C TYR A 39 -15.29 -5.06 3.86
N PHE A 40 -15.78 -3.95 3.30
CA PHE A 40 -15.10 -3.22 2.23
C PHE A 40 -13.65 -2.88 2.60
N LYS A 41 -13.43 -2.27 3.76
CA LYS A 41 -12.09 -1.93 4.26
C LYS A 41 -11.19 -3.15 4.43
N SER A 42 -11.75 -4.30 4.79
CA SER A 42 -11.00 -5.54 4.95
C SER A 42 -10.54 -6.09 3.59
N ILE A 43 -11.42 -6.06 2.58
CA ILE A 43 -11.07 -6.41 1.20
C ILE A 43 -9.94 -5.50 0.69
N MET A 44 -10.02 -4.18 0.94
CA MET A 44 -9.00 -3.23 0.51
C MET A 44 -7.63 -3.52 1.14
N ILE A 45 -7.58 -3.90 2.43
CA ILE A 45 -6.33 -4.32 3.07
C ILE A 45 -5.76 -5.57 2.40
N VAL A 46 -6.59 -6.60 2.22
CA VAL A 46 -6.14 -7.88 1.64
C VAL A 46 -5.60 -7.68 0.23
N LEU A 47 -6.31 -6.90 -0.58
CA LEU A 47 -5.90 -6.57 -1.95
C LEU A 47 -4.60 -5.75 -1.97
N GLY A 48 -4.51 -4.70 -1.15
CA GLY A 48 -3.30 -3.88 -1.03
C GLY A 48 -2.09 -4.69 -0.56
N GLY A 49 -2.30 -5.57 0.43
CA GLY A 49 -1.29 -6.50 0.92
C GLY A 49 -0.81 -7.46 -0.15
N LEU A 50 -1.73 -8.08 -0.90
CA LEU A 50 -1.41 -8.98 -2.01
C LEU A 50 -0.59 -8.27 -3.10
N VAL A 51 -1.07 -7.14 -3.60
CA VAL A 51 -0.39 -6.36 -4.64
C VAL A 51 0.98 -5.89 -4.15
N GLY A 52 1.06 -5.34 -2.93
CA GLY A 52 2.30 -4.90 -2.32
C GLY A 52 3.32 -6.03 -2.19
N CYS A 53 2.91 -7.21 -1.73
CA CYS A 53 3.79 -8.37 -1.62
C CYS A 53 4.32 -8.82 -2.98
N LEU A 54 3.46 -8.91 -4.01
CA LEU A 54 3.89 -9.30 -5.36
C LEU A 54 4.90 -8.32 -5.96
N LEU A 55 4.73 -7.01 -5.70
CA LEU A 55 5.67 -5.98 -6.14
C LEU A 55 6.98 -6.03 -5.37
N LEU A 56 6.94 -6.27 -4.05
CA LEU A 56 8.13 -6.45 -3.23
C LEU A 56 8.94 -7.68 -3.66
N ILE A 57 8.28 -8.81 -3.96
CA ILE A 57 8.96 -9.99 -4.51
C ILE A 57 9.70 -9.64 -5.81
N ARG A 58 9.06 -8.88 -6.72
CA ARG A 58 9.72 -8.41 -7.94
C ARG A 58 10.89 -7.48 -7.64
N PHE A 59 10.76 -6.59 -6.67
CA PHE A 59 11.85 -5.71 -6.24
C PHE A 59 13.05 -6.53 -5.71
N PHE A 60 12.79 -7.55 -4.90
CA PHE A 60 13.84 -8.40 -4.34
C PHE A 60 14.62 -9.21 -5.39
N HIS A 61 13.99 -9.56 -6.52
CA HIS A 61 14.71 -10.15 -7.65
C HIS A 61 15.61 -9.16 -8.42
N LEU A 62 15.52 -7.85 -8.15
CA LEU A 62 16.33 -6.81 -8.80
C LEU A 62 17.54 -6.37 -7.96
N ILE A 63 17.70 -6.90 -6.75
CA ILE A 63 18.81 -6.59 -5.85
C ILE A 63 19.65 -7.85 -5.60
N GLU A 64 20.94 -7.64 -5.36
CA GLU A 64 21.91 -8.74 -5.20
C GLU A 64 22.38 -8.90 -3.75
N ASP A 65 22.34 -7.84 -2.95
CA ASP A 65 22.84 -7.84 -1.56
C ASP A 65 22.11 -6.76 -0.71
N PHE A 66 22.36 -6.79 0.61
CA PHE A 66 21.79 -5.89 1.62
C PHE A 66 20.26 -5.94 1.70
N TYR A 67 19.69 -7.15 1.63
CA TYR A 67 18.25 -7.39 1.53
C TYR A 67 17.44 -6.70 2.64
N ILE A 68 17.94 -6.71 3.87
CA ILE A 68 17.26 -6.06 5.01
C ILE A 68 17.19 -4.54 4.82
N LYS A 69 18.33 -3.91 4.50
CA LYS A 69 18.44 -2.45 4.31
C LYS A 69 17.62 -2.00 3.11
N GLU A 70 17.74 -2.71 1.99
CA GLU A 70 17.01 -2.42 0.76
C GLU A 70 15.51 -2.63 0.94
N GLY A 71 15.10 -3.68 1.65
CA GLY A 71 13.71 -3.92 2.04
C GLY A 71 13.13 -2.80 2.90
N PHE A 72 13.86 -2.36 3.92
CA PHE A 72 13.44 -1.25 4.76
C PHE A 72 13.26 0.06 3.97
N ILE A 73 14.26 0.43 3.16
CA ILE A 73 14.20 1.64 2.33
C ILE A 73 13.04 1.55 1.35
N ALA A 74 12.86 0.40 0.69
CA ALA A 74 11.77 0.20 -0.25
C ALA A 74 10.40 0.33 0.42
N GLY A 75 10.26 -0.26 1.61
CA GLY A 75 9.07 -0.18 2.42
C GLY A 75 8.72 1.26 2.82
N ILE A 76 9.70 2.05 3.24
CA ILE A 76 9.49 3.47 3.59
C ILE A 76 9.07 4.30 2.38
N ILE A 77 9.67 4.06 1.20
CA ILE A 77 9.30 4.77 -0.04
C ILE A 77 7.85 4.43 -0.41
N MET A 78 7.51 3.13 -0.45
CA MET A 78 6.15 2.69 -0.80
C MET A 78 5.11 3.22 0.20
N MET A 79 5.40 3.15 1.50
CA MET A 79 4.54 3.70 2.56
C MET A 79 4.31 5.20 2.38
N SER A 80 5.38 5.97 2.17
CA SER A 80 5.30 7.42 1.99
C SER A 80 4.43 7.80 0.79
N ILE A 81 4.58 7.07 -0.31
CA ILE A 81 3.78 7.30 -1.53
C ILE A 81 2.31 6.99 -1.30
N ASN A 82 1.99 5.86 -0.66
CA ASN A 82 0.61 5.50 -0.36
C ASN A 82 -0.05 6.56 0.56
N LEU A 83 0.64 6.98 1.63
CA LEU A 83 0.16 8.02 2.53
C LEU A 83 -0.03 9.36 1.81
N LEU A 84 0.90 9.73 0.92
CA LEU A 84 0.81 10.96 0.14
C LEU A 84 -0.40 10.94 -0.81
N LEU A 85 -0.63 9.83 -1.51
CA LEU A 85 -1.78 9.66 -2.38
C LEU A 85 -3.10 9.70 -1.60
N ASP A 86 -3.13 9.14 -0.38
CA ASP A 86 -4.29 9.28 0.48
C ASP A 86 -4.54 10.73 0.89
N VAL A 87 -3.51 11.48 1.30
CA VAL A 87 -3.67 12.89 1.67
C VAL A 87 -4.14 13.75 0.50
N ILE A 88 -3.64 13.48 -0.71
CA ILE A 88 -3.98 14.27 -1.91
C ILE A 88 -5.34 13.88 -2.49
N ILE A 89 -5.72 12.60 -2.44
CA ILE A 89 -6.88 12.07 -3.16
C ILE A 89 -7.93 11.52 -2.21
N LEU A 90 -7.59 10.49 -1.41
CA LEU A 90 -8.57 9.73 -0.63
C LEU A 90 -9.19 10.56 0.52
N LEU A 91 -8.37 11.32 1.24
CA LEU A 91 -8.79 12.10 2.39
C LEU A 91 -9.77 13.22 1.98
N PRO A 92 -9.48 14.05 0.95
CA PRO A 92 -10.45 15.00 0.42
C PRO A 92 -11.73 14.34 -0.10
N MET A 93 -11.60 13.19 -0.78
CA MET A 93 -12.74 12.47 -1.37
C MET A 93 -13.67 11.87 -0.30
N SER A 94 -13.11 11.29 0.76
CA SER A 94 -13.86 10.66 1.85
C SER A 94 -14.51 11.66 2.81
N LYS A 95 -14.05 12.92 2.82
CA LYS A 95 -14.47 13.97 3.78
C LYS A 95 -14.30 13.55 5.24
N MET A 96 -13.42 12.59 5.50
CA MET A 96 -13.17 12.05 6.82
C MET A 96 -12.26 13.00 7.63
N PRO A 97 -12.48 13.17 8.94
CA PRO A 97 -11.51 13.84 9.81
C PRO A 97 -10.16 13.10 9.79
N PHE A 98 -9.05 13.83 9.80
CA PHE A 98 -7.70 13.24 9.72
C PHE A 98 -7.45 12.16 10.78
N ILE A 99 -7.89 12.39 12.02
CA ILE A 99 -7.70 11.42 13.11
C ILE A 99 -8.43 10.09 12.85
N LEU A 100 -9.63 10.18 12.27
CA LEU A 100 -10.44 9.01 11.95
C LEU A 100 -9.83 8.26 10.76
N TYR A 101 -9.33 8.99 9.76
CA TYR A 101 -8.57 8.42 8.64
C TYR A 101 -7.34 7.66 9.14
N TYR A 102 -6.56 8.26 10.03
CA TYR A 102 -5.36 7.62 10.56
C TYR A 102 -5.70 6.31 11.30
N GLN A 103 -6.72 6.32 12.14
CA GLN A 103 -7.16 5.14 12.89
C GLN A 103 -7.69 4.02 12.00
N GLN A 104 -8.40 4.36 10.92
CA GLN A 104 -9.09 3.37 10.09
C GLN A 104 -8.28 2.92 8.89
N ILE A 105 -7.33 3.73 8.40
CA ILE A 105 -6.61 3.53 7.14
C ILE A 105 -5.11 3.77 7.35
N GLY A 106 -4.73 5.00 7.75
CA GLY A 106 -3.33 5.44 7.78
C GLY A 106 -2.38 4.52 8.57
N MET A 107 -2.82 4.02 9.73
CA MET A 107 -2.02 3.12 10.57
C MET A 107 -1.66 1.80 9.86
N ARG A 108 -2.52 1.32 8.95
CA ARG A 108 -2.33 0.04 8.27
C ARG A 108 -1.14 0.05 7.31
N TYR A 109 -0.71 1.23 6.83
CA TYR A 109 0.47 1.34 5.97
C TYR A 109 1.78 1.03 6.68
N LEU A 110 1.81 0.99 8.01
CA LEU A 110 2.96 0.49 8.77
C LEU A 110 3.29 -0.98 8.43
N LEU A 111 2.31 -1.73 7.94
CA LEU A 111 2.55 -3.09 7.45
C LEU A 111 3.52 -3.13 6.27
N ILE A 112 3.59 -2.08 5.44
CA ILE A 112 4.46 -2.05 4.26
C ILE A 112 5.95 -2.18 4.65
N PRO A 113 6.54 -1.29 5.49
CA PRO A 113 7.93 -1.43 5.90
C PRO A 113 8.17 -2.67 6.76
N ILE A 114 7.20 -3.11 7.55
CA ILE A 114 7.31 -4.36 8.33
C ILE A 114 7.49 -5.54 7.36
N ILE A 115 6.56 -5.73 6.43
CA ILE A 115 6.59 -6.84 5.46
C ILE A 115 7.85 -6.77 4.60
N ALA A 116 8.19 -5.60 4.05
CA ALA A 116 9.36 -5.44 3.19
C ALA A 116 10.66 -5.79 3.93
N THR A 117 10.81 -5.35 5.18
CA THR A 117 12.00 -5.65 5.98
C THR A 117 12.06 -7.13 6.34
N THR A 118 10.94 -7.72 6.78
CA THR A 118 10.87 -9.15 7.11
C THR A 118 11.13 -10.04 5.90
N MET A 119 10.65 -9.66 4.71
CA MET A 119 11.00 -10.35 3.46
C MET A 119 12.50 -10.28 3.18
N GLY A 120 13.13 -9.12 3.40
CA GLY A 120 14.57 -8.96 3.29
C GLY A 120 15.35 -9.87 4.23
N MET A 121 14.91 -9.99 5.49
CA MET A 121 15.50 -10.93 6.45
C MET A 121 15.38 -12.39 5.98
N ALA A 122 14.19 -12.79 5.52
CA ALA A 122 13.92 -14.15 5.07
C ALA A 122 14.74 -14.57 3.82
N ILE A 123 15.22 -13.61 3.04
CA ILE A 123 16.08 -13.86 1.86
C ILE A 123 17.56 -13.82 2.24
N GLN A 124 17.98 -12.89 3.12
CA GLN A 124 19.37 -12.76 3.57
C GLN A 124 19.88 -14.03 4.28
N ASP A 125 19.02 -14.71 5.01
CA ASP A 125 19.37 -15.90 5.79
C ASP A 125 19.48 -17.19 4.95
N LYS A 126 19.41 -17.09 3.61
CA LYS A 126 19.64 -18.20 2.66
C LYS A 126 21.01 -18.11 2.01
#